data_AF-A0A5K0X3U6-F1
#
_entry.id   AF-A0A5K0X3U6-F1
#
_cell.length_a   1.000
_cell.length_b   1.000
_cell.length_c   1.000
_cell.angle_alpha   90.00
_cell.angle_beta   90.00
_cell.angle_gamma   90.00
#
_symmetry.space_group_name_H-M   'P 1'
#
loop_
_entity.id
_entity.type
_entity.pdbx_description
1 polymer ?
#
loop_
_entity_poly.entity_id
_entity_poly.type
_entity_poly.pdbx_seq_one_letter_code
_entity_poly.pdbx_strand_id
1 'polypeptide(L)' 'MIEVVLNDRLGKKIRVKCNEDDTIGDLKKLVAAQTGTRAEKIRIQK' A
#
# COMPACT_ATOMS: atom_id res chain seq x y z
N MET A 1 7.74 -3.97 12.91
CA MET A 1 7.76 -3.87 11.43
C MET A 1 6.87 -4.96 10.87
N ILE A 2 5.70 -4.56 10.38
CA ILE A 2 4.66 -5.42 9.84
C ILE A 2 4.83 -5.51 8.32
N GLU A 3 4.58 -6.68 7.77
CA GLU A 3 4.47 -6.87 6.33
C GLU A 3 2.98 -6.91 5.95
N VAL A 4 2.55 -5.94 5.15
CA VAL A 4 1.19 -5.86 4.62
C VAL A 4 1.21 -6.29 3.16
N VAL A 5 0.34 -7.24 2.83
CA VAL A 5 0.15 -7.73 1.45
C VAL A 5 -1.09 -7.08 0.87
N LEU A 6 -0.92 -6.35 -0.23
CA LEU A 6 -1.98 -5.71 -1.00
C LEU A 6 -2.17 -6.45 -2.31
N ASN A 7 -3.41 -6.86 -2.58
CA ASN A 7 -3.79 -7.50 -3.83
C ASN A 7 -4.53 -6.49 -4.70
N ASP A 8 -4.07 -6.31 -5.93
CA ASP A 8 -4.79 -5.56 -6.95
C ASP A 8 -5.87 -6.43 -7.61
N ARG A 9 -6.85 -5.80 -8.25
CA ARG A 9 -7.93 -6.46 -9.00
C ARG A 9 -7.44 -7.31 -10.17
N LEU A 10 -6.26 -6.97 -10.70
CA LEU A 10 -5.59 -7.72 -11.76
C LEU A 10 -4.73 -8.89 -11.21
N GLY A 11 -4.79 -9.17 -9.90
CA GLY A 11 -4.04 -10.27 -9.27
C GLY A 11 -2.59 -9.95 -8.93
N LYS A 12 -2.15 -8.70 -9.13
CA LYS A 12 -0.81 -8.25 -8.73
C LYS A 12 -0.74 -8.21 -7.19
N LYS A 13 0.24 -8.91 -6.62
CA LYS A 13 0.50 -8.91 -5.17
C LYS A 13 1.65 -7.97 -4.86
N ILE A 14 1.42 -7.00 -4.00
CA ILE A 14 2.39 -6.01 -3.57
C ILE A 14 2.63 -6.23 -2.08
N ARG A 15 3.90 -6.32 -1.67
CA ARG A 15 4.26 -6.48 -0.26
C ARG A 15 4.96 -5.22 0.21
N VAL A 16 4.38 -4.59 1.22
CA VAL A 16 4.88 -3.35 1.81
C VAL A 16 5.26 -3.61 3.25
N LYS A 17 6.48 -3.24 3.62
CA LYS A 17 6.92 -3.20 5.01
C LYS A 17 6.55 -1.85 5.60
N CYS A 18 5.84 -1.87 6.72
CA CYS A 18 5.39 -0.70 7.44
C CYS A 18 5.63 -0.87 8.93
N ASN A 19 5.63 0.24 9.65
CA ASN A 19 5.73 0.28 11.10
C ASN A 19 4.34 0.27 11.71
N GLU A 20 4.25 -0.03 13.00
CA GLU A 20 2.97 -0.10 13.73
C GLU A 20 2.35 1.28 13.91
N ASP A 21 3.18 2.33 13.90
CA ASP A 21 2.78 3.73 14.04
C ASP A 21 2.43 4.43 12.71
N ASP A 22 2.66 3.77 11.56
CA ASP A 22 2.42 4.38 10.25
C ASP A 22 0.91 4.58 10.01
N THR A 23 0.54 5.76 9.53
CA THR A 23 -0.85 6.05 9.20
C THR A 23 -1.26 5.43 7.86
N ILE A 24 -2.57 5.34 7.62
CA ILE A 24 -3.11 4.92 6.31
C ILE A 24 -2.60 5.82 5.18
N GLY A 25 -2.35 7.10 5.46
CA GLY A 25 -1.80 8.04 4.48
C GLY A 25 -0.38 7.66 4.06
N ASP A 26 0.45 7.25 5.00
CA ASP A 26 1.84 6.84 4.73
C ASP A 26 1.89 5.47 4.05
N LEU A 27 1.00 4.55 4.43
CA LEU A 27 0.84 3.28 3.72
C LEU A 27 0.55 3.52 2.23
N LYS A 28 -0.36 4.45 1.91
CA LYS A 28 -0.66 4.80 0.51
C LYS A 28 0.54 5.40 -0.21
N LYS A 29 1.39 6.20 0.45
CA LYS A 29 2.63 6.74 -0.15
C LYS A 29 3.65 5.64 -0.44
N LEU A 30 3.80 4.67 0.46
CA LEU A 30 4.69 3.52 0.27
C LEU A 30 4.24 2.66 -0.91
N VAL A 31 2.93 2.41 -1.02
CA VAL A 31 2.34 1.69 -2.16
C VAL A 31 2.49 2.49 -3.45
N ALA A 32 2.30 3.81 -3.40
CA ALA A 32 2.50 4.70 -4.53
C ALA A 32 3.94 4.64 -5.06
N ALA A 33 4.93 4.57 -4.17
CA ALA A 33 6.35 4.44 -4.54
C ALA A 33 6.65 3.13 -5.29
N GLN A 34 6.02 2.02 -4.92
CA GLN A 34 6.19 0.73 -5.60
C GLN A 34 5.36 0.57 -6.88
N THR A 35 4.17 1.17 -6.92
CA THR A 35 3.19 0.95 -8.01
C THR A 35 3.22 2.06 -9.06
N GLY A 36 3.84 3.21 -8.76
CA GLY A 36 3.87 4.39 -9.62
C GLY A 36 2.52 5.10 -9.74
N THR A 37 1.52 4.71 -8.93
CA THR A 37 0.19 5.32 -8.91
C THR A 37 0.12 6.37 -7.82
N ARG A 38 -0.51 7.52 -8.08
CA ARG A 38 -0.67 8.58 -7.07
C ARG A 38 -1.45 8.05 -5.85
N ALA A 39 -0.95 8.34 -4.65
CA ALA A 39 -1.54 7.90 -3.38
C ALA A 39 -3.03 8.26 -3.23
N GLU A 40 -3.45 9.41 -3.78
CA GLU A 40 -4.84 9.88 -3.78
C GLU A 40 -5.79 8.95 -4.54
N LYS A 41 -5.31 8.29 -5.61
CA LYS A 41 -6.10 7.35 -6.41
C LYS A 41 -6.12 5.94 -5.82
N ILE A 42 -5.26 5.65 -4.86
CA ILE A 42 -5.18 4.33 -4.22
C ILE A 42 -6.31 4.23 -3.19
N ARG A 43 -7.31 3.40 -3.51
CA ARG A 43 -8.40 3.04 -2.61
C ARG A 43 -8.15 1.65 -2.05
N ILE A 44 -7.77 1.61 -0.78
CA ILE A 44 -7.62 0.36 -0.02
C ILE A 44 -9.02 -0.06 0.41
N GLN A 45 -9.38 -1.32 0.14
CA GLN A 45 -10.60 -1.96 0.63
C GLN A 45 -10.18 -3.07 1.61
N LYS A 46 -10.97 -3.25 2.68
CA LYS A 46 -10.76 -4.32 3.65
C LYS A 46 -11.29 -5.64 3.10
#